data_AF-A0A9J7MF16-F1
#
_entry.id   AF-A0A9J7MF16-F1
#
_cell.length_a   1.000
_cell.length_b   1.000
_cell.length_c   1.000
_cell.angle_alpha   90.00
_cell.angle_beta   90.00
_cell.angle_gamma   90.00
#
_symmetry.space_group_name_H-M   'P 1'
#
loop_
_entity.id
_entity.type
_entity.pdbx_description
1 polymer ?
#
loop_
_entity_poly.entity_id
_entity_poly.type
_entity_poly.pdbx_seq_one_letter_code
_entity_poly.pdbx_strand_id
1 'polypeptide(L)'
;MSSTVENGELDQYADDSTVHAAGRTVQDIRTKTLVDLECVAKWSDHNMLKLNNGKTKTMLVGTSKKTRVAPPLQLELRGQSLQQVPTVKLLGVHVDQNLTFDNHIDHVVKNCNRSMAQVNRVRKLLPRRLRIKLIQALVLTHLDYCSSVWASTSRKNINRLQVVQNRAARIALGCHRYTSRDALLQTLGWLSVKDRIQQKSVVTFR
;
A
#
# COMPACT_ATOMS: atom_id res chain seq x y z
N MET A 1 -10.78 22.90 5.54
CA MET A 1 -11.11 21.47 5.33
C MET A 1 -10.86 20.64 6.59
N SER A 2 -9.76 20.80 7.33
CA SER A 2 -9.59 20.10 8.63
C SER A 2 -10.67 20.47 9.68
N SER A 3 -11.36 21.60 9.52
CA SER A 3 -12.51 22.02 10.34
C SER A 3 -13.87 21.46 9.87
N THR A 4 -13.89 20.48 8.97
CA THR A 4 -15.13 20.01 8.31
C THR A 4 -15.61 18.66 8.85
N VAL A 5 -14.79 17.90 9.56
CA VAL A 5 -15.19 16.63 10.19
C VAL A 5 -15.23 16.79 11.71
N GLU A 6 -16.20 16.16 12.36
CA GLU A 6 -16.48 16.34 13.79
C GLU A 6 -15.94 15.19 14.64
N ASN A 7 -16.01 13.96 14.13
CA ASN A 7 -15.76 12.74 14.93
C ASN A 7 -14.48 12.00 14.54
N GLY A 8 -14.05 12.15 13.29
CA GLY A 8 -12.90 11.50 12.71
C GLY A 8 -11.89 12.49 12.14
N GLU A 9 -11.07 11.99 11.24
CA GLU A 9 -10.09 12.77 10.51
C GLU A 9 -10.36 12.67 9.01
N LEU A 10 -9.90 13.68 8.28
CA LEU A 10 -10.02 13.79 6.83
C LEU A 10 -8.61 13.91 6.24
N ASP A 11 -8.19 12.88 5.53
CA ASP A 11 -6.96 12.88 4.75
C ASP A 11 -7.26 13.22 3.29
N GLN A 12 -6.47 14.10 2.68
CA GLN A 12 -6.68 14.53 1.30
C GLN A 12 -5.38 14.56 0.52
N TYR A 13 -5.47 14.11 -0.74
CA TYR A 13 -4.39 14.21 -1.72
C TYR A 13 -5.00 14.45 -3.10
N ALA A 14 -4.76 15.64 -3.66
CA ALA A 14 -5.42 16.09 -4.88
C ALA A 14 -6.96 15.96 -4.79
N ASP A 15 -7.59 15.16 -5.66
CA ASP A 15 -9.03 14.88 -5.66
C ASP A 15 -9.43 13.69 -4.76
N ASP A 16 -8.46 12.88 -4.32
CA ASP A 16 -8.72 11.76 -3.41
C ASP A 16 -8.88 12.29 -1.97
N SER A 17 -10.02 11.99 -1.35
CA SER A 17 -10.32 12.32 0.05
C SER A 17 -10.76 11.06 0.80
N THR A 18 -10.21 10.85 1.99
CA THR A 18 -10.51 9.71 2.87
C THR A 18 -10.94 10.22 4.23
N VAL A 19 -12.13 9.81 4.66
CA VAL A 19 -12.63 10.06 6.02
C VAL A 19 -12.49 8.77 6.82
N HIS A 20 -11.90 8.86 8.02
CA HIS A 20 -11.85 7.74 8.95
C HIS A 20 -12.24 8.15 10.36
N ALA A 21 -13.01 7.28 11.01
CA ALA A 21 -13.42 7.42 12.39
C ALA A 21 -13.23 6.10 13.14
N ALA A 22 -12.97 6.18 14.45
CA ALA A 22 -12.78 5.03 15.31
C ALA A 22 -13.90 4.93 16.36
N GLY A 23 -14.24 3.70 16.74
CA GLY A 23 -15.30 3.43 17.70
C GLY A 23 -15.23 2.02 18.28
N ARG A 24 -15.97 1.79 19.36
CA ARG A 24 -16.00 0.48 20.06
C ARG A 24 -16.95 -0.52 19.41
N THR A 25 -18.00 -0.02 18.75
CA THR A 25 -19.02 -0.82 18.06
C THR A 25 -19.15 -0.36 16.62
N VAL A 26 -19.64 -1.24 15.75
CA VAL A 26 -19.91 -0.88 14.34
C VAL A 26 -20.94 0.24 14.25
N GLN A 27 -21.93 0.25 15.15
CA GLN A 27 -22.94 1.32 15.19
C GLN A 27 -22.34 2.68 15.56
N ASP A 28 -21.43 2.73 16.54
CA ASP A 28 -20.72 3.97 16.90
C ASP A 28 -19.87 4.49 15.72
N ILE A 29 -19.11 3.60 15.08
CA ILE A 29 -18.33 3.95 13.87
C ILE A 29 -19.25 4.46 12.77
N ARG A 30 -20.38 3.78 12.53
CA ARG A 30 -21.36 4.16 11.51
C ARG A 30 -21.89 5.56 11.74
N THR A 31 -22.37 5.86 12.95
CA THR A 31 -22.92 7.17 13.28
C THR A 31 -21.89 8.29 13.08
N LYS A 32 -20.68 8.12 13.61
CA LYS A 32 -19.59 9.09 13.48
C LYS A 32 -19.23 9.35 12.02
N THR A 33 -19.01 8.29 11.25
CA THR A 33 -18.64 8.40 9.84
C THR A 33 -19.76 9.02 9.01
N LEU A 34 -21.04 8.78 9.30
CA LEU A 34 -22.15 9.42 8.59
C LEU A 34 -22.19 10.93 8.84
N VAL A 35 -22.03 11.37 10.09
CA VAL A 35 -21.96 12.81 10.42
C VAL A 35 -20.83 13.47 9.64
N ASP A 36 -19.63 12.87 9.68
CA ASP A 36 -18.47 13.42 8.98
C ASP A 36 -18.65 13.43 7.45
N LEU A 37 -19.23 12.37 6.87
CA LEU A 37 -19.56 12.32 5.44
C LEU A 37 -20.58 13.38 5.03
N GLU A 38 -21.59 13.65 5.87
CA GLU A 38 -22.55 14.72 5.62
C GLU A 38 -21.91 16.10 5.65
N CYS A 39 -21.00 16.35 6.59
CA CYS A 39 -20.28 17.62 6.66
C CYS A 39 -19.37 17.82 5.44
N VAL A 40 -18.66 16.77 5.00
CA VAL A 40 -17.89 16.77 3.75
C VAL A 40 -18.80 17.01 2.54
N ALA A 41 -19.96 16.38 2.48
CA ALA A 41 -20.93 16.57 1.42
C ALA A 41 -21.46 18.01 1.37
N LYS A 42 -21.82 18.60 2.52
CA LYS A 42 -22.25 20.00 2.60
C LYS A 42 -21.15 20.92 2.14
N TRP A 43 -19.92 20.72 2.62
CA TRP A 43 -18.78 21.53 2.20
C TRP A 43 -18.55 21.41 0.68
N SER A 44 -18.63 20.21 0.12
CA SER A 44 -18.49 19.97 -1.32
C SER A 44 -19.52 20.76 -2.13
N ASP A 45 -20.79 20.76 -1.70
CA ASP A 45 -21.86 21.51 -2.38
C ASP A 45 -21.63 23.02 -2.34
N HIS A 46 -21.24 23.56 -1.17
CA HIS A 46 -20.91 24.99 -1.03
C HIS A 46 -19.74 25.42 -1.93
N ASN A 47 -18.85 24.48 -2.26
CA ASN A 47 -17.69 24.74 -3.11
C ASN A 47 -17.90 24.28 -4.55
N MET A 48 -19.15 23.97 -4.94
CA MET A 48 -19.51 23.56 -6.30
C MET A 48 -18.76 22.30 -6.78
N LEU A 49 -18.38 21.43 -5.84
CA LEU A 49 -17.71 20.16 -6.09
C LEU A 49 -18.72 19.02 -5.98
N LYS A 50 -18.80 18.18 -7.02
CA LYS A 50 -19.72 17.04 -7.03
C LYS A 50 -19.02 15.78 -6.52
N LEU A 51 -19.50 15.25 -5.38
CA LEU A 51 -19.06 13.95 -4.89
C LEU A 51 -19.48 12.83 -5.84
N ASN A 52 -18.56 11.91 -6.11
CA ASN A 52 -18.80 10.74 -6.95
C ASN A 52 -19.08 9.50 -6.09
N ASN A 53 -20.31 9.37 -5.63
CA ASN A 53 -20.76 8.25 -4.80
C ASN A 53 -20.48 6.87 -5.41
N GLY A 54 -20.48 6.73 -6.75
CA GLY A 54 -20.16 5.46 -7.42
C GLY A 54 -18.70 5.05 -7.29
N LYS A 55 -17.79 6.05 -7.22
CA LYS A 55 -16.36 5.83 -6.95
C LYS A 55 -16.05 5.75 -5.46
N THR A 56 -16.83 6.41 -4.60
CA THR A 56 -16.66 6.35 -3.15
C THR A 56 -16.91 4.94 -2.62
N LYS A 57 -15.93 4.40 -1.90
CA LYS A 57 -16.00 3.08 -1.26
C LYS A 57 -15.87 3.22 0.25
N THR A 58 -16.39 2.23 0.97
CA THR A 58 -16.27 2.16 2.43
C THR A 58 -15.56 0.88 2.82
N MET A 59 -14.87 0.88 3.96
CA MET A 59 -14.16 -0.28 4.47
C MET A 59 -14.19 -0.24 5.99
N LEU A 60 -14.56 -1.36 6.62
CA LEU A 60 -14.48 -1.52 8.06
C LEU A 60 -13.14 -2.18 8.40
N VAL A 61 -12.25 -1.45 9.06
CA VAL A 61 -10.90 -1.94 9.40
C VAL A 61 -10.88 -2.54 10.80
N GLY A 62 -10.23 -3.69 10.96
CA GLY A 62 -10.05 -4.34 12.26
C GLY A 62 -9.29 -5.65 12.17
N THR A 63 -9.11 -6.33 13.30
CA THR A 63 -8.50 -7.67 13.30
C THR A 63 -9.41 -8.67 12.57
N SER A 64 -8.83 -9.72 11.97
CA SER A 64 -9.61 -10.75 11.25
C SER A 64 -10.70 -11.40 12.11
N LYS A 65 -10.49 -11.48 13.44
CA LYS A 65 -11.52 -11.96 14.37
C LYS A 65 -12.71 -11.00 14.44
N LYS A 66 -12.44 -9.70 14.56
CA LYS A 66 -13.49 -8.67 14.66
C LYS A 66 -14.22 -8.48 13.34
N THR A 67 -13.51 -8.35 12.22
CA THR A 67 -14.15 -8.10 10.91
C THR A 67 -15.00 -9.26 10.42
N ARG A 68 -14.66 -10.51 10.79
CA ARG A 68 -15.43 -11.70 10.38
C ARG A 68 -16.82 -11.78 11.02
N VAL A 69 -16.96 -11.27 12.25
CA VAL A 69 -18.24 -11.31 13.01
C VAL A 69 -18.93 -9.96 13.04
N ALA A 70 -18.29 -8.92 12.52
CA ALA A 70 -18.86 -7.58 12.49
C ALA A 70 -20.05 -7.53 11.52
N PRO A 71 -21.16 -6.87 11.90
CA PRO A 71 -22.20 -6.55 10.94
C PRO A 71 -21.64 -5.61 9.84
N PRO A 72 -22.23 -5.61 8.64
CA PRO A 72 -21.90 -4.65 7.60
C PRO A 72 -22.05 -3.20 8.11
N LEU A 73 -21.15 -2.31 7.68
CA LEU A 73 -21.15 -0.91 8.11
C LEU A 73 -22.33 -0.13 7.52
N GLN A 74 -22.75 -0.47 6.29
CA GLN A 74 -23.88 0.11 5.56
C GLN A 74 -23.99 1.64 5.70
N LEU A 75 -23.19 2.35 4.91
CA LEU A 75 -23.25 3.81 4.81
C LEU A 75 -24.07 4.22 3.59
N GLU A 76 -24.84 5.29 3.76
CA GLU A 76 -25.64 5.90 2.71
C GLU A 76 -25.30 7.38 2.66
N LEU A 77 -25.07 7.91 1.46
CA LEU A 77 -24.76 9.31 1.25
C LEU A 77 -25.66 9.86 0.15
N ARG A 78 -26.49 10.86 0.51
CA ARG A 78 -27.47 11.50 -0.40
C ARG A 78 -28.39 10.49 -1.11
N GLY A 79 -28.98 9.57 -0.37
CA GLY A 79 -29.90 8.58 -0.93
C GLY A 79 -29.24 7.41 -1.66
N GLN A 80 -27.90 7.32 -1.66
CA GLN A 80 -27.16 6.28 -2.36
C GLN A 80 -26.29 5.47 -1.41
N SER A 81 -26.48 4.15 -1.43
CA SER A 81 -25.67 3.24 -0.63
C SER A 81 -24.23 3.18 -1.13
N LEU A 82 -23.27 3.39 -0.23
CA LEU A 82 -21.84 3.30 -0.53
C LEU A 82 -21.38 1.85 -0.43
N GLN A 83 -20.71 1.37 -1.48
CA GLN A 83 -20.22 -0.01 -1.53
C GLN A 83 -19.12 -0.24 -0.48
N GLN A 84 -19.38 -1.19 0.42
CA GLN A 84 -18.35 -1.70 1.34
C GLN A 84 -17.45 -2.71 0.62
N VAL A 85 -16.14 -2.53 0.69
CA VAL A 85 -15.14 -3.39 0.03
C VAL A 85 -14.12 -3.91 1.04
N PRO A 86 -13.58 -5.14 0.86
CA PRO A 86 -12.56 -5.70 1.74
C PRO A 86 -11.15 -5.16 1.45
N THR A 87 -10.95 -4.53 0.29
CA THR A 87 -9.68 -3.95 -0.13
C THR A 87 -9.95 -2.73 -0.99
N VAL A 88 -9.18 -1.66 -0.78
CA VAL A 88 -9.19 -0.44 -1.59
C VAL A 88 -7.77 -0.07 -1.99
N LYS A 89 -7.60 0.53 -3.17
CA LYS A 89 -6.31 1.10 -3.58
C LYS A 89 -6.30 2.57 -3.18
N LEU A 90 -5.43 2.92 -2.24
CA LEU A 90 -5.24 4.29 -1.77
C LEU A 90 -3.82 4.73 -2.12
N LEU A 91 -3.68 5.78 -2.93
CA LEU A 91 -2.37 6.34 -3.34
C LEU A 91 -1.37 5.27 -3.78
N GLY A 92 -1.80 4.32 -4.62
CA GLY A 92 -0.92 3.25 -5.13
C GLY A 92 -0.76 2.02 -4.21
N VAL A 93 -1.23 2.06 -2.96
CA VAL A 93 -1.14 0.95 -2.00
C VAL A 93 -2.50 0.24 -1.89
N HIS A 94 -2.51 -1.09 -1.95
CA HIS A 94 -3.73 -1.85 -1.71
C HIS A 94 -3.86 -2.12 -0.20
N VAL A 95 -4.81 -1.45 0.44
CA VAL A 95 -5.11 -1.59 1.87
C VAL A 95 -6.29 -2.52 2.02
N ASP A 96 -6.11 -3.60 2.77
CA ASP A 96 -7.20 -4.53 3.12
C ASP A 96 -7.74 -4.25 4.52
N GLN A 97 -8.98 -4.68 4.77
CA GLN A 97 -9.70 -4.50 6.03
C GLN A 97 -8.98 -5.06 7.27
N ASN A 98 -8.01 -5.96 7.09
CA ASN A 98 -7.23 -6.56 8.16
C ASN A 98 -5.79 -6.06 8.22
N LEU A 99 -5.43 -5.11 7.37
CA LEU A 99 -4.09 -4.53 7.25
C LEU A 99 -3.00 -5.61 7.10
N THR A 100 -3.30 -6.71 6.40
CA THR A 100 -2.30 -7.77 6.13
C THR A 100 -1.37 -7.39 5.00
N PHE A 101 -1.84 -6.56 4.08
CA PHE A 101 -1.19 -6.12 2.84
C PHE A 101 -0.86 -7.26 1.88
N ASP A 102 -1.49 -8.43 2.00
CA ASP A 102 -1.18 -9.59 1.14
C ASP A 102 -1.39 -9.27 -0.35
N ASN A 103 -2.50 -8.62 -0.70
CA ASN A 103 -2.82 -8.22 -2.07
C ASN A 103 -1.81 -7.19 -2.60
N HIS A 104 -1.42 -6.22 -1.76
CA HIS A 104 -0.39 -5.25 -2.12
C HIS A 104 0.95 -5.92 -2.41
N ILE A 105 1.37 -6.86 -1.56
CA ILE A 105 2.62 -7.60 -1.73
C ILE A 105 2.58 -8.46 -3.00
N ASP A 106 1.45 -9.09 -3.32
CA ASP A 106 1.26 -9.80 -4.58
C ASP A 106 1.46 -8.87 -5.79
N HIS A 107 0.88 -7.67 -5.73
CA HIS A 107 1.03 -6.65 -6.75
C HIS A 107 2.48 -6.19 -6.92
N VAL A 108 3.18 -5.89 -5.81
CA VAL A 108 4.59 -5.50 -5.80
C VAL A 108 5.47 -6.60 -6.38
N VAL A 109 5.30 -7.86 -5.93
CA VAL A 109 6.05 -9.02 -6.44
C VAL A 109 5.82 -9.20 -7.94
N LYS A 110 4.58 -9.05 -8.42
CA LYS A 110 4.23 -9.13 -9.84
C LYS A 110 4.94 -8.06 -10.67
N ASN A 111 4.92 -6.81 -10.22
CA ASN A 111 5.58 -5.69 -10.92
C ASN A 111 7.09 -5.86 -10.93
N CYS A 112 7.70 -6.21 -9.80
CA CYS A 112 9.12 -6.52 -9.71
C CYS A 112 9.53 -7.63 -10.68
N ASN A 113 8.76 -8.72 -10.76
CA ASN A 113 9.04 -9.82 -11.68
C ASN A 113 8.92 -9.40 -13.15
N ARG A 114 7.93 -8.54 -13.49
CA ARG A 114 7.79 -7.98 -14.84
C ARG A 114 9.00 -7.14 -15.22
N SER A 115 9.40 -6.19 -14.37
CA SER A 115 10.58 -5.35 -14.57
C SER A 115 11.88 -6.18 -14.69
N MET A 116 12.06 -7.16 -13.81
CA MET A 116 13.20 -8.09 -13.88
C MET A 116 13.22 -8.87 -15.20
N ALA A 117 12.06 -9.35 -15.67
CA ALA A 117 11.98 -10.09 -16.93
C ALA A 117 12.42 -9.22 -18.12
N GLN A 118 12.00 -7.95 -18.15
CA GLN A 118 12.42 -6.99 -19.19
C GLN A 118 13.94 -6.77 -19.17
N VAL A 119 14.52 -6.47 -18.00
CA VAL A 119 15.98 -6.29 -17.88
C VAL A 119 16.74 -7.57 -18.24
N ASN A 120 16.22 -8.73 -17.87
CA ASN A 120 16.88 -10.01 -18.13
C ASN A 120 16.87 -10.39 -19.63
N ARG A 121 15.89 -9.93 -20.42
CA ARG A 121 15.86 -10.15 -21.89
C ARG A 121 17.04 -9.47 -22.58
N VAL A 122 17.38 -8.26 -22.18
CA VAL A 122 18.47 -7.47 -22.78
C VAL A 122 19.79 -7.60 -22.01
N ARG A 123 19.83 -8.40 -20.94
CA ARG A 123 20.98 -8.50 -20.02
C ARG A 123 22.32 -8.76 -20.71
N LYS A 124 22.36 -9.57 -21.77
CA LYS A 124 23.59 -9.88 -22.51
C LYS A 124 24.18 -8.67 -23.25
N LEU A 125 23.33 -7.70 -23.59
CA LEU A 125 23.70 -6.47 -24.30
C LEU A 125 24.08 -5.33 -23.34
N LEU A 126 23.87 -5.51 -22.03
CA LEU A 126 24.04 -4.46 -21.04
C LEU A 126 25.32 -4.67 -20.21
N PRO A 127 26.21 -3.66 -20.14
CA PRO A 127 27.31 -3.66 -19.19
C PRO A 127 26.81 -3.86 -17.76
N ARG A 128 27.61 -4.53 -16.92
CA ARG A 128 27.24 -4.85 -15.52
C ARG A 128 26.78 -3.61 -14.75
N ARG A 129 27.48 -2.49 -14.89
CA ARG A 129 27.12 -1.22 -14.22
C ARG A 129 25.72 -0.75 -14.60
N LEU A 130 25.35 -0.84 -15.87
CA LEU A 130 24.03 -0.44 -16.36
C LEU A 130 22.93 -1.39 -15.88
N ARG A 131 23.20 -2.70 -15.84
CA ARG A 131 22.26 -3.68 -15.26
C ARG A 131 21.93 -3.39 -13.81
N ILE A 132 22.94 -3.07 -13.01
CA ILE A 132 22.73 -2.71 -11.60
C ILE A 132 21.81 -1.49 -11.49
N LYS A 133 22.11 -0.41 -12.23
CA LYS A 133 21.27 0.80 -12.24
C LYS A 133 19.83 0.53 -12.67
N LEU A 134 19.63 -0.25 -13.73
CA LEU A 134 18.28 -0.60 -14.21
C LEU A 134 17.50 -1.42 -13.18
N ILE A 135 18.13 -2.40 -12.53
CA ILE A 135 17.47 -3.16 -11.47
C ILE A 135 17.11 -2.26 -10.28
N GLN A 136 17.99 -1.36 -9.87
CA GLN A 136 17.68 -0.40 -8.80
C GLN A 136 16.49 0.48 -9.18
N ALA A 137 16.52 1.08 -10.38
CA ALA A 137 15.49 2.00 -10.84
C ALA A 137 14.13 1.35 -11.12
N LEU A 138 14.11 0.10 -11.60
CA LEU A 138 12.88 -0.56 -12.07
C LEU A 138 12.33 -1.64 -11.14
N VAL A 139 13.14 -2.13 -10.19
CA VAL A 139 12.75 -3.22 -9.28
C VAL A 139 12.77 -2.75 -7.83
N LEU A 140 13.88 -2.16 -7.37
CA LEU A 140 13.98 -1.76 -5.96
C LEU A 140 13.03 -0.61 -5.62
N THR A 141 12.73 0.27 -6.57
CA THR A 141 11.72 1.33 -6.42
C THR A 141 10.34 0.78 -6.06
N HIS A 142 9.92 -0.35 -6.63
CA HIS A 142 8.67 -1.01 -6.26
C HIS A 142 8.71 -1.60 -4.85
N LEU A 143 9.88 -2.08 -4.39
CA LEU A 143 10.06 -2.58 -3.03
C LEU A 143 10.08 -1.46 -1.98
N ASP A 144 10.49 -0.25 -2.37
CA ASP A 144 10.60 0.91 -1.49
C ASP A 144 9.31 1.72 -1.39
N TYR A 145 8.50 1.68 -2.44
CA TYR A 145 7.32 2.53 -2.51
C TYR A 145 6.34 2.27 -1.35
N CYS A 146 6.10 3.32 -0.56
CA CYS A 146 5.28 3.31 0.64
C CYS A 146 5.62 2.19 1.63
N SER A 147 6.88 1.76 1.69
CA SER A 147 7.28 0.60 2.50
C SER A 147 7.06 0.78 4.00
N SER A 148 7.01 2.03 4.47
CA SER A 148 6.66 2.36 5.85
C SER A 148 5.21 2.05 6.19
N VAL A 149 4.29 2.15 5.23
CA VAL A 149 2.85 1.91 5.42
C VAL A 149 2.56 0.43 5.65
N TRP A 150 3.17 -0.44 4.85
CA TRP A 150 2.96 -1.89 4.92
C TRP A 150 4.04 -2.62 5.73
N ALA A 151 4.82 -1.88 6.53
CA ALA A 151 5.90 -2.43 7.36
C ALA A 151 5.43 -3.48 8.39
N SER A 152 4.15 -3.42 8.78
CA SER A 152 3.49 -4.35 9.70
C SER A 152 3.06 -5.68 9.06
N THR A 153 3.33 -5.89 7.77
CA THR A 153 2.95 -7.12 7.07
C THR A 153 3.62 -8.38 7.64
N SER A 154 3.09 -9.54 7.27
CA SER A 154 3.56 -10.84 7.77
C SER A 154 5.03 -11.12 7.41
N ARG A 155 5.71 -11.90 8.27
CA ARG A 155 7.07 -12.41 7.98
C ARG A 155 7.14 -13.18 6.67
N LYS A 156 6.06 -13.89 6.31
CA LYS A 156 5.91 -14.58 5.03
C LYS A 156 6.04 -13.59 3.87
N ASN A 157 5.35 -12.45 3.92
CA ASN A 157 5.43 -11.42 2.89
C ASN A 157 6.80 -10.78 2.78
N ILE A 158 7.44 -10.47 3.92
CA ILE A 158 8.83 -9.99 3.93
C ILE A 158 9.77 -10.99 3.26
N ASN A 159 9.63 -12.29 3.54
CA ASN A 159 10.43 -13.33 2.90
C ASN A 159 10.20 -13.41 1.39
N ARG A 160 8.94 -13.26 0.93
CA ARG A 160 8.62 -13.22 -0.51
C ARG A 160 9.32 -12.06 -1.22
N LEU A 161 9.28 -10.87 -0.62
CA LEU A 161 10.02 -9.71 -1.13
C LEU A 161 11.54 -9.92 -1.11
N GLN A 162 12.07 -10.56 -0.06
CA GLN A 162 13.50 -10.89 0.01
C GLN A 162 13.92 -11.84 -1.12
N VAL A 163 13.10 -12.84 -1.46
CA VAL A 163 13.35 -13.73 -2.59
C VAL A 163 13.40 -12.94 -3.91
N VAL A 164 12.49 -11.97 -4.08
CA VAL A 164 12.50 -11.06 -5.24
C VAL A 164 13.80 -10.24 -5.29
N GLN A 165 14.20 -9.63 -4.18
CA GLN A 165 15.45 -8.86 -4.11
C GLN A 165 16.67 -9.73 -4.44
N ASN A 166 16.73 -10.96 -3.91
CA ASN A 166 17.83 -11.88 -4.19
C ASN A 166 17.89 -12.26 -5.66
N ARG A 167 16.74 -12.46 -6.31
CA ARG A 167 16.68 -12.71 -7.77
C ARG A 167 17.16 -11.49 -8.55
N ALA A 168 16.74 -10.30 -8.14
CA ALA A 168 17.14 -9.04 -8.75
C ALA A 168 18.66 -8.83 -8.67
N ALA A 169 19.25 -9.11 -7.50
CA ALA A 169 20.70 -9.03 -7.27
C ALA A 169 21.48 -9.99 -8.19
N ARG A 170 20.99 -11.22 -8.38
CA ARG A 170 21.60 -12.19 -9.32
C ARG A 170 21.55 -11.71 -10.76
N ILE A 171 20.45 -11.09 -11.21
CA ILE A 171 20.34 -10.53 -12.56
C ILE A 171 21.29 -9.34 -12.73
N ALA A 172 21.38 -8.49 -11.71
CA ALA A 172 22.25 -7.31 -11.70
C ALA A 172 23.73 -7.68 -11.81
N LEU A 173 24.21 -8.61 -10.98
CA LEU A 173 25.60 -9.06 -10.97
C LEU A 173 25.90 -10.05 -12.10
N GLY A 174 24.89 -10.81 -12.50
CA GLY A 174 24.99 -11.86 -13.48
C GLY A 174 25.46 -13.22 -12.95
N CYS A 175 25.23 -13.49 -11.67
CA CYS A 175 25.70 -14.68 -10.97
C CYS A 175 24.84 -15.93 -11.25
N HIS A 176 25.35 -17.08 -10.83
CA HIS A 176 24.63 -18.35 -10.84
C HIS A 176 23.50 -18.38 -9.79
N ARG A 177 22.52 -19.28 -9.94
CA ARG A 177 21.35 -19.38 -9.05
C ARG A 177 21.72 -19.69 -7.59
N TYR A 178 22.81 -20.40 -7.36
CA TYR A 178 23.27 -20.85 -6.04
C TYR A 178 24.21 -19.88 -5.33
N THR A 179 24.52 -18.73 -5.92
CA THR A 179 25.35 -17.73 -5.24
C THR A 179 24.69 -17.31 -3.92
N SER A 180 25.50 -17.30 -2.85
CA SER A 180 25.07 -16.94 -1.50
C SER A 180 24.40 -15.57 -1.48
N ARG A 181 23.27 -15.47 -0.77
CA ARG A 181 22.53 -14.21 -0.61
C ARG A 181 23.43 -13.12 -0.04
N ASP A 182 24.18 -13.44 1.00
CA ASP A 182 24.91 -12.42 1.77
C ASP A 182 26.08 -11.88 0.94
N ALA A 183 26.73 -12.73 0.14
CA ALA A 183 27.72 -12.31 -0.84
C ALA A 183 27.14 -11.38 -1.92
N LEU A 184 25.93 -11.67 -2.42
CA LEU A 184 25.25 -10.81 -3.42
C LEU A 184 24.98 -9.41 -2.85
N LEU A 185 24.43 -9.36 -1.63
CA LEU A 185 24.06 -8.10 -0.97
C LEU A 185 25.29 -7.28 -0.60
N GLN A 186 26.34 -7.90 -0.05
CA GLN A 186 27.61 -7.23 0.26
C GLN A 186 28.27 -6.67 -1.00
N THR A 187 28.34 -7.44 -2.09
CA THR A 187 28.93 -7.00 -3.36
C THR A 187 28.19 -5.79 -3.95
N LEU A 188 26.88 -5.69 -3.72
CA LEU A 188 26.04 -4.60 -4.22
C LEU A 188 25.89 -3.44 -3.22
N GLY A 189 26.34 -3.60 -1.97
CA GLY A 189 26.05 -2.66 -0.88
C GLY A 189 24.55 -2.54 -0.58
N TRP A 190 23.77 -3.60 -0.82
CA TRP A 190 22.32 -3.57 -0.61
C TRP A 190 21.95 -4.09 0.79
N LEU A 191 21.08 -3.38 1.47
CA LEU A 191 20.44 -3.85 2.71
C LEU A 191 19.42 -4.96 2.42
N SER A 192 19.12 -5.80 3.41
CA SER A 192 18.02 -6.76 3.30
C SER A 192 16.68 -6.03 3.18
N VAL A 193 15.64 -6.66 2.63
CA VAL A 193 14.31 -6.03 2.53
C VAL A 193 13.80 -5.58 3.89
N LYS A 194 14.03 -6.38 4.93
CA LYS A 194 13.62 -6.05 6.31
C LYS A 194 14.29 -4.73 6.76
N ASP A 195 15.60 -4.63 6.57
CA ASP A 195 16.36 -3.47 7.03
C ASP A 195 16.05 -2.22 6.20
N ARG A 196 15.76 -2.38 4.90
CA ARG A 196 15.30 -1.30 4.03
C ARG A 196 13.97 -0.72 4.50
N ILE A 197 13.01 -1.59 4.82
CA ILE A 197 11.71 -1.18 5.35
C ILE A 197 11.91 -0.43 6.67
N GLN A 198 12.71 -0.97 7.59
CA GLN A 198 12.99 -0.34 8.88
C GLN A 198 13.64 1.03 8.71
N GLN A 199 14.65 1.16 7.85
CA GLN A 199 15.30 2.43 7.56
C GLN A 199 14.30 3.46 7.02
N LYS A 200 13.42 3.06 6.09
CA LYS A 200 12.40 3.94 5.53
C LYS A 200 11.35 4.34 6.56
N SER A 201 10.89 3.42 7.40
CA SER A 201 9.94 3.74 8.48
C SER A 201 10.51 4.77 9.46
N VAL A 202 11.78 4.63 9.86
CA VAL A 202 12.43 5.59 10.77
C VAL A 202 12.57 6.97 10.14
N VAL A 203 12.83 7.06 8.84
CA VAL A 203 12.94 8.36 8.15
C VAL A 203 11.57 9.03 7.98
N THR A 204 10.52 8.25 7.72
CA THR A 204 9.17 8.79 7.47
C THR A 204 8.47 9.28 8.73
N PHE A 205 8.66 8.63 9.88
CA PHE A 205 7.95 8.95 11.14
C PHE A 205 8.84 9.70 12.15
N ARG A 206 9.73 10.55 11.66
CA ARG A 206 10.58 11.43 12.49
C ARG A 206 9.95 12.78 12.73
#